data_AF-A0A3P7R9L3-F1
#
_entry.id   AF-A0A3P7R9L3-F1
#
_cell.length_a   1.000
_cell.length_b   1.000
_cell.length_c   1.000
_cell.angle_alpha   90.00
_cell.angle_beta   90.00
_cell.angle_gamma   90.00
#
_symmetry.space_group_name_H-M   'P 1'
#
loop_
_entity.id
_entity.type
_entity.pdbx_description
1 polymer ?
#
loop_
_entity_poly.entity_id
_entity_poly.type
_entity_poly.pdbx_seq_one_letter_code
_entity_poly.pdbx_strand_id
1 'polypeptide(L)' 'MPYTQVVEDGYEFFARRQLVTIFSAPNYCGEFDNAGAMMSVDEQLVCSFQVI' A
#
# COMPACT_ATOMS: atom_id res chain seq x y z
N MET A 1 -12.92 -13.46 -2.96
CA MET A 1 -12.52 -12.82 -4.24
C MET A 1 -10.99 -12.81 -4.34
N PRO A 2 -10.35 -13.86 -4.90
CA PRO A 2 -8.88 -14.02 -4.87
C PRO A 2 -8.10 -13.10 -5.83
N TYR A 3 -8.72 -12.02 -6.33
CA TYR A 3 -8.15 -11.13 -7.36
C TYR A 3 -7.93 -9.69 -6.88
N THR A 4 -8.27 -9.37 -5.62
CA THR A 4 -8.06 -8.03 -5.09
C THR A 4 -6.64 -7.92 -4.56
N GLN A 5 -5.86 -6.98 -5.09
CA GLN A 5 -4.53 -6.62 -4.54
C GLN A 5 -4.67 -5.74 -3.28
N VAL A 6 -5.68 -6.00 -2.46
CA VAL A 6 -5.87 -5.33 -1.17
C VAL A 6 -4.80 -5.87 -0.23
N VAL A 7 -4.00 -4.97 0.33
CA VAL A 7 -2.93 -5.28 1.28
C VAL A 7 -3.29 -4.67 2.63
N GLU A 8 -3.06 -5.40 3.71
CA GLU A 8 -3.55 -5.07 5.06
C GLU A 8 -3.10 -3.67 5.51
N ASP A 9 -1.82 -3.33 5.34
CA ASP A 9 -1.24 -2.06 5.76
C ASP A 9 -1.35 -0.94 4.71
N GLY A 10 -2.09 -1.15 3.63
CA GLY A 10 -2.15 -0.22 2.50
C GLY A 10 -0.89 -0.20 1.63
N TYR A 11 0.19 -0.89 1.99
CA TYR A 11 1.31 -1.17 1.09
C TYR A 11 1.99 -2.52 1.40
N GLU A 12 2.59 -3.15 0.40
CA GLU A 12 3.35 -4.40 0.57
C GLU A 12 4.59 -4.43 -0.33
N PHE A 13 5.73 -4.85 0.21
CA PHE A 13 6.96 -5.05 -0.56
C PHE A 13 7.10 -6.50 -1.04
N PHE A 14 7.51 -6.67 -2.30
CA PHE A 14 7.82 -7.96 -2.91
C PHE A 14 9.24 -7.99 -3.50
N ALA A 15 9.74 -9.19 -3.83
CA ALA A 15 11.02 -9.41 -4.49
C ALA A 15 12.20 -8.67 -3.81
N ARG A 16 12.31 -8.76 -2.48
CA ARG A 16 13.32 -8.05 -1.67
C ARG A 16 13.23 -6.52 -1.82
N ARG A 17 12.01 -5.98 -1.70
CA ARG A 17 11.70 -4.54 -1.80
C ARG A 17 11.99 -3.92 -3.17
N GLN A 18 12.11 -4.74 -4.22
CA GLN A 18 12.26 -4.26 -5.60
C GLN A 18 10.92 -3.91 -6.24
N LEU A 19 9.81 -4.36 -5.65
CA LEU A 19 8.46 -4.04 -6.06
C LEU A 19 7.68 -3.64 -4.82
N VAL A 20 6.86 -2.59 -4.93
CA VAL A 20 5.89 -2.22 -3.90
C VAL A 20 4.50 -2.13 -4.52
N THR A 21 3.52 -2.74 -3.87
CA THR A 21 2.10 -2.53 -4.14
C THR A 21 1.58 -1.51 -3.14
N ILE A 22 0.81 -0.52 -3.62
CA ILE A 22 0.19 0.50 -2.77
C ILE A 22 -1.31 0.45 -3.00
N PHE A 23 -2.07 0.45 -1.90
CA PHE A 23 -3.50 0.48 -1.85
C PHE A 23 -3.95 1.67 -1.00
N SER A 24 -4.67 2.63 -1.60
CA SER A 24 -4.95 3.92 -0.96
C SER A 24 -6.37 4.09 -0.44
N ALA A 25 -7.24 3.09 -0.60
CA ALA A 25 -8.61 3.14 -0.12
C ALA A 25 -8.74 2.35 1.20
N PRO A 26 -8.82 3.02 2.37
CA PRO A 26 -9.07 2.32 3.61
C PRO A 26 -10.47 1.68 3.59
N ASN A 27 -10.60 0.56 4.29
CA ASN A 27 -11.83 -0.22 4.36
C ASN A 27 -12.49 -0.46 2.99
N TYR A 28 -11.73 -1.06 2.07
CA TYR A 28 -12.15 -1.18 0.68
C TYR A 28 -13.53 -1.84 0.56
N CYS A 29 -14.44 -1.18 -0.16
CA CYS A 29 -15.84 -1.62 -0.35
C CYS A 29 -16.62 -1.92 0.96
N GLY A 30 -16.12 -1.56 2.14
CA GLY A 30 -16.73 -1.97 3.42
C GLY A 30 -16.57 -3.46 3.73
N GLU A 31 -15.77 -4.19 2.94
CA GLU A 31 -15.61 -5.65 3.02
C GLU A 31 -14.25 -6.09 3.60
N PHE A 32 -13.29 -5.17 3.67
CA PHE A 32 -11.92 -5.43 4.08
C PHE A 32 -11.53 -4.48 5.22
N ASP A 33 -10.74 -4.93 6.19
CA ASP A 33 -10.23 -4.08 7.28
C ASP A 33 -8.83 -3.52 6.95
N ASN A 34 -8.60 -3.19 5.67
CA ASN A 34 -7.30 -2.70 5.21
C ASN A 34 -7.13 -1.20 5.49
N ALA A 35 -5.91 -0.80 5.81
CA ALA A 35 -5.52 0.60 5.79
C ALA A 35 -5.33 1.12 4.35
N GLY A 36 -5.35 2.44 4.19
CA GLY A 36 -4.86 3.10 2.98
C GLY A 36 -3.40 3.51 3.18
N ALA A 37 -2.61 3.55 2.10
CA ALA A 37 -1.30 4.17 2.13
C ALA A 37 -1.05 5.12 0.95
N MET A 38 -0.15 6.07 1.18
CA MET A 38 0.46 6.94 0.19
C MET A 38 1.97 6.83 0.28
N MET A 39 2.66 6.73 -0.86
CA MET A 39 4.12 6.79 -0.91
C MET A 39 4.56 8.18 -1.38
N SER A 40 5.41 8.81 -0.59
CA SER A 40 6.14 10.02 -0.97
C SER A 40 7.54 9.65 -1.41
N VAL A 41 8.01 10.29 -2.49
CA VAL A 41 9.37 10.14 -3.01
C VAL A 41 10.01 11.52 -2.97
N ASP A 42 11.11 11.68 -2.24
CA ASP A 42 11.81 12.96 -2.13
C ASP A 42 12.86 13.15 -3.25
N GLU A 43 13.53 14.30 -3.25
CA GLU A 43 14.57 14.64 -4.23
C GLU A 43 15.79 13.71 -4.17
N GLN A 44 16.00 12.99 -3.05
CA GLN A 44 17.05 12.00 -2.87
C GLN A 44 16.59 10.58 -3.24
N LEU A 45 15.38 10.44 -3.81
CA LEU A 45 14.73 9.17 -4.14
C LEU A 45 14.45 8.28 -2.91
N VAL A 46 14.35 8.89 -1.72
CA VAL A 46 13.91 8.18 -0.52
C VAL A 46 12.39 8.01 -0.60
N CYS A 47 11.95 6.76 -0.51
CA CYS A 47 10.53 6.42 -0.44
C CYS A 47 10.08 6.31 1.02
N SER A 48 9.08 7.11 1.41
CA SER A 48 8.42 7.05 2.71
C SER A 48 6.92 6.76 2.55
N PHE A 49 6.31 6.11 3.54
CA PHE A 49 4.90 5.72 3.50
C PHE A 49 4.12 6.43 4.60
N GLN A 50 2.98 6.99 4.23
CA GLN A 50 1.97 7.47 5.17
C GLN A 50 0.78 6.52 5.12
N VAL A 51 0.44 5.93 6.27
CA VAL A 51 -0.71 5.03 6.44
C VAL A 51 -1.89 5.83 7.01
N ILE A 52 -3.09 5.60 6.49
CA ILE A 52 -4.35 6.30 6.80
C ILE A 52 -5.50 5.34 7.05
#